data_AF-A0A963PBY8-F1
#
_entry.id   AF-A0A963PBY8-F1
#
_cell.length_a   1.000
_cell.length_b   1.000
_cell.length_c   1.000
_cell.angle_alpha   90.00
_cell.angle_beta   90.00
_cell.angle_gamma   90.00
#
_symmetry.space_group_name_H-M   'P 1'
#
loop_
_entity.id
_entity.type
_entity.pdbx_description
1 polymer ?
#
loop_
_entity_poly.entity_id
_entity_poly.type
_entity_poly.pdbx_seq_one_letter_code
_entity_poly.pdbx_strand_id
1 'polypeptide(L)' 'AHVGNLVPEILHYDAELYLIVMERLSPHIIMRQGTIRATVYPDFAGHITDYLARSLFFTSDIAMKAGDKKALV' A
#
# COMPACT_ATOMS: atom_id res chain seq x y z
N ALA A 1 -3.49 4.46 -8.27
CA ALA A 1 -3.08 3.34 -7.39
C ALA A 1 -4.33 2.54 -7.00
N HIS A 2 -4.33 1.22 -7.19
CA HIS A 2 -5.53 0.38 -6.98
C HIS A 2 -6.06 0.39 -5.53
N VAL A 3 -5.22 0.79 -4.57
CA VAL A 3 -5.46 0.73 -3.12
C VAL A 3 -5.89 2.06 -2.48
N GLY A 4 -6.02 3.16 -3.23
CA GLY A 4 -6.49 4.45 -2.70
C GLY A 4 -5.69 4.95 -1.49
N ASN A 5 -6.39 5.32 -0.42
CA ASN A 5 -5.83 5.92 0.81
C ASN A 5 -5.26 4.89 1.80
N LEU A 6 -5.02 3.65 1.37
CA LEU A 6 -4.40 2.59 2.19
C LEU A 6 -2.86 2.61 2.12
N VAL A 7 -2.29 3.60 1.43
CA VAL A 7 -0.86 3.89 1.34
C VAL A 7 -0.66 5.40 1.48
N PRO A 8 0.49 5.88 2.01
CA PRO A 8 0.77 7.31 2.06
C PRO A 8 0.85 7.88 0.64
N GLU A 9 0.35 9.09 0.47
CA GLU A 9 0.51 9.83 -0.79
C GLU A 9 2.00 10.08 -1.07
N ILE A 10 2.45 9.82 -2.30
CA ILE A 10 3.81 10.17 -2.75
C ILE A 10 3.78 11.60 -3.27
N LEU A 11 4.52 12.49 -2.62
CA LEU A 11 4.58 13.91 -2.95
C LEU A 11 5.73 14.23 -3.92
N HIS A 12 6.83 13.48 -3.83
CA HIS A 12 7.97 13.65 -4.71
C HIS A 12 8.82 12.37 -4.77
N TYR A 13 9.44 12.14 -5.92
CA TYR A 13 10.44 11.10 -6.13
C TYR A 13 11.61 11.68 -6.91
N ASP A 14 12.82 11.48 -6.39
CA ASP A 14 14.08 11.85 -7.03
C ASP A 14 14.92 10.58 -7.21
N ALA A 15 15.15 10.20 -8.47
CA ALA A 15 15.89 8.99 -8.82
C ALA A 15 17.40 9.15 -8.68
N GLU A 16 17.95 10.36 -8.86
CA GLU A 16 19.39 10.62 -8.73
C GLU A 16 19.81 10.59 -7.26
N LEU A 17 18.94 11.06 -6.37
CA LEU A 17 19.16 11.06 -4.92
C LEU A 17 18.64 9.81 -4.21
N TYR A 18 17.98 8.89 -4.92
CA TYR A 18 17.26 7.74 -4.35
C TYR A 18 16.30 8.15 -3.21
N LEU A 19 15.59 9.26 -3.40
CA LEU A 19 14.79 9.92 -2.37
C LEU A 19 13.29 9.86 -2.69
N ILE A 20 12.48 9.63 -1.66
CA ILE A 20 11.01 9.70 -1.75
C ILE A 20 10.50 10.64 -0.66
N VAL A 21 9.72 11.65 -1.05
CA VAL A 21 8.92 12.47 -0.13
C VAL A 21 7.48 11.93 -0.17
N MET A 22 6.92 11.65 1.00
CA MET A 22 5.56 11.09 1.14
C MET A 22 4.80 11.75 2.30
N GLU A 23 3.49 11.55 2.32
CA GLU A 23 2.58 11.98 3.39
C GLU A 23 3.12 11.62 4.78
N ARG A 24 3.09 12.61 5.69
CA ARG A 24 3.46 12.41 7.09
C ARG A 24 2.31 11.78 7.86
N LEU A 25 2.49 10.54 8.30
CA LEU A 25 1.44 9.78 8.99
C LEU A 25 1.29 10.07 10.50
N SER A 26 1.99 11.04 11.10
CA SER A 26 1.75 11.39 12.51
C SER A 26 0.31 11.89 12.71
N PRO A 27 -0.43 11.43 13.74
CA PRO A 27 0.02 10.75 14.96
C PRO A 27 -0.08 9.21 14.94
N HIS A 28 -0.23 8.56 13.79
CA HIS A 28 -0.31 7.09 13.70
C HIS A 28 0.95 6.41 14.24
N ILE A 29 0.77 5.20 14.78
CA ILE A 29 1.85 4.37 15.32
C ILE A 29 2.08 3.14 14.45
N ILE A 30 3.26 2.52 14.60
CA ILE A 30 3.53 1.23 13.99
C ILE A 30 2.65 0.16 14.65
N MET A 31 1.84 -0.52 13.85
CA MET A 31 0.85 -1.50 14.32
C MET A 31 1.44 -2.55 15.28
N ARG A 32 2.67 -3.03 15.02
CA ARG A 32 3.38 -3.98 15.89
C ARG A 32 3.41 -3.53 17.36
N GLN A 33 3.62 -2.24 17.62
CA GLN A 33 3.65 -1.70 18.98
C GLN A 33 2.29 -1.83 19.66
N GLY A 34 1.19 -1.56 18.95
CA GLY A 34 -0.17 -1.76 19.45
C GLY A 34 -0.51 -3.23 19.64
N THR A 35 -0.10 -4.10 18.73
CA THR A 35 -0.31 -5.55 18.85
C THR A 35 0.36 -6.12 20.11
N ILE A 36 1.60 -5.71 20.42
CA ILE A 36 2.30 -6.09 21.67
C ILE A 36 1.51 -5.64 22.91
N ARG A 37 0.85 -4.48 22.82
CA ARG A 37 0.01 -3.93 23.90
C ARG A 37 -1.43 -4.50 23.90
N ALA A 38 -1.71 -5.53 23.10
CA ALA A 38 -3.03 -6.08 22.90
C ALA A 38 -4.10 -5.03 22.52
N THR A 39 -3.69 -3.98 21.80
CA THR A 39 -4.63 -2.99 21.25
C THR A 39 -5.48 -3.66 20.16
N VAL A 40 -6.80 -3.54 20.30
CA VAL A 40 -7.76 -4.05 19.31
C VAL A 40 -7.98 -2.97 18.24
N TYR A 41 -7.77 -3.34 16.99
CA TYR A 41 -8.02 -2.51 15.82
C TYR A 41 -9.24 -3.06 15.07
N PRO A 42 -10.47 -2.59 15.36
CA PRO A 42 -11.70 -3.22 14.86
C PRO A 42 -11.77 -3.26 13.33
N ASP A 43 -11.25 -2.23 12.66
CA ASP A 43 -11.34 -2.09 11.20
C ASP A 43 -10.14 -2.68 10.46
N PHE A 44 -9.11 -3.15 11.18
CA PHE A 44 -7.86 -3.60 10.55
C PHE A 44 -8.10 -4.72 9.55
N ALA A 45 -8.95 -5.70 9.89
CA ALA A 45 -9.26 -6.81 9.01
C ALA A 45 -9.86 -6.34 7.67
N GLY A 46 -10.75 -5.34 7.70
CA GLY A 46 -11.30 -4.73 6.49
C GLY A 46 -10.23 -4.00 5.69
N HIS A 47 -9.49 -3.10 6.34
CA HIS A 47 -8.46 -2.28 5.68
C HIS A 47 -7.37 -3.12 5.01
N ILE A 48 -6.84 -4.14 5.71
CA ILE A 48 -5.78 -4.98 5.13
C ILE A 48 -6.31 -5.88 4.02
N THR A 49 -7.55 -6.37 4.13
CA THR A 49 -8.15 -7.20 3.09
C THR A 49 -8.38 -6.40 1.82
N ASP A 50 -8.89 -5.17 1.93
CA ASP A 50 -9.06 -4.26 0.80
C ASP A 50 -7.72 -3.93 0.13
N TYR A 51 -6.69 -3.65 0.93
CA TYR A 51 -5.34 -3.43 0.41
C TYR A 51 -4.83 -4.66 -0.36
N LEU A 52 -4.91 -5.86 0.23
CA LEU A 52 -4.42 -7.10 -0.38
C LEU A 52 -5.20 -7.46 -1.64
N ALA A 53 -6.53 -7.45 -1.59
CA ALA A 53 -7.37 -7.79 -2.73
C ALA A 53 -7.07 -6.88 -3.93
N ARG A 54 -7.02 -5.57 -3.70
CA ARG A 54 -6.79 -4.60 -4.78
C ARG A 54 -5.35 -4.60 -5.28
N SER A 55 -4.37 -4.63 -4.39
CA SER A 55 -2.95 -4.62 -4.79
C SER A 55 -2.60 -5.89 -5.58
N LEU A 56 -3.04 -7.06 -5.12
CA LEU A 56 -2.67 -8.33 -5.75
C LEU A 56 -3.48 -8.62 -7.01
N PHE A 57 -4.80 -8.42 -6.98
CA PHE A 57 -5.65 -8.77 -8.12
C PHE A 57 -5.33 -7.91 -9.34
N PHE A 58 -5.30 -6.58 -9.18
CA PHE A 58 -5.15 -5.68 -10.32
C PHE A 58 -3.74 -5.70 -10.94
N THR A 59 -2.75 -6.25 -10.25
CA THR A 59 -1.41 -6.49 -10.82
C THR A 59 -1.21 -7.95 -11.26
N SER A 60 -2.23 -8.80 -11.13
CA SER A 60 -2.17 -10.21 -11.57
C SER A 60 -2.44 -10.36 -13.06
N ASP A 61 -2.07 -11.52 -13.61
CA ASP A 61 -2.37 -11.89 -15.01
C ASP A 61 -3.87 -12.10 -15.26
N ILE A 62 -4.66 -12.21 -14.20
CA ILE A 62 -6.11 -12.36 -14.26
C ILE A 62 -6.77 -11.02 -14.60
N ALA A 63 -6.22 -9.91 -14.10
CA ALA A 63 -6.79 -8.57 -14.29
C ALA A 63 -6.11 -7.76 -15.39
N MET A 64 -4.80 -7.96 -15.60
CA MET A 64 -4.03 -7.23 -16.60
C MET A 64 -4.18 -7.86 -17.99
N LYS A 65 -4.22 -7.04 -19.04
CA LYS A 65 -4.11 -7.57 -20.41
C LYS A 65 -2.72 -8.17 -20.59
N ALA A 66 -2.66 -9.34 -21.22
CA ALA A 66 -1.41 -10.08 -21.41
C ALA A 66 -0.30 -9.25 -22.10
N GLY A 67 -0.66 -8.40 -23.07
CA GLY A 67 0.28 -7.50 -23.74
C GLY A 67 0.89 -6.46 -22.81
N ASP A 68 0.07 -5.82 -21.97
CA ASP A 68 0.50 -4.78 -21.03
C ASP A 68 1.40 -5.36 -19.94
N LYS A 69 1.05 -6.57 -19.44
CA LYS A 69 1.85 -7.28 -18.44
C LYS A 69 3.24 -7.63 -18.99
N LYS A 70 3.30 -8.14 -20.23
CA LYS A 70 4.56 -8.53 -20.88
C LYS A 70 5.52 -7.36 -21.07
N ALA A 71 5.03 -6.12 -21.16
CA ALA A 71 5.87 -4.93 -21.28
C ALA A 71 6.54 -4.51 -19.95
N LEU A 72 6.10 -5.05 -18.81
CA LEU A 72 6.61 -4.73 -17.47
C LEU A 72 7.64 -5.75 -16.93
N VAL A 73 7.92 -6.81 -17.70
CA VAL A 73 8.85 -7.91 -17.36
C VAL A 73 9.95 -7.95 -18.42
#